data_AF-A0A4Q4Y622-F1
#
_entry.id   AF-A0A4Q4Y622-F1
#
_cell.length_a   1.000
_cell.length_b   1.000
_cell.length_c   1.000
_cell.angle_alpha   90.00
_cell.angle_beta   90.00
_cell.angle_gamma   90.00
#
_symmetry.space_group_name_H-M   'P 1'
#
loop_
_entity.id
_entity.type
_entity.pdbx_description
1 polymer ?
#
loop_
_entity_poly.entity_id
_entity_poly.type
_entity_poly.pdbx_seq_one_letter_code
_entity_poly.pdbx_strand_id
1 'polypeptide(L)'
;MALISRLALLGPESAEPEDFLGESLAVIFPDDVMVQHGDPDHALAWTSPHLPRPLHLALTEPPDRHDRYLFSHYLWNASLLLAELVEAGTLGVPLAAPSGLGAPPPPRPSGGSGSSSSSSSATGRSAGRRSDRAGGVGDAEKGEAGDDDAESGNGVPLPETRSDEAPANRQPREPEQEADVSIFSVRGKRVLELGAGTALPSLVASVAGAAGVAVTDYPSPIIVETLARNVAANAVAANSPLSPPAACPVEVHGHEWGDLSSPFAARNRGAFDRVMSCDCLWMPWQHANLRRSVGWFLAPGPEARAWVVAGFHTGRVQITAVLFKQSGRYDDTLKHPLPPFPPGHSPPKLRKTTNSGLVRRPFADPACSSSAVRDFFNAEALRADAGLEVERIWERDCDGVERGWVWDGGPEDVSVRKRWLVVAVLRRVRD
;
A
#
# COMPACT_ATOMS: atom_id res chain seq x y z
N MET A 1 2.71 14.77 0.39
CA MET A 1 2.65 14.21 1.75
C MET A 1 2.47 12.71 1.63
N ALA A 2 3.16 11.93 2.46
CA ALA A 2 2.99 10.49 2.47
C ALA A 2 1.62 10.12 3.10
N LEU A 3 0.97 9.04 2.66
CA LEU A 3 -0.33 8.60 3.19
C LEU A 3 -0.33 8.44 4.71
N ILE A 4 0.77 7.93 5.26
CA ILE A 4 0.93 7.65 6.69
C ILE A 4 1.06 8.91 7.54
N SER A 5 1.40 10.07 6.95
CA SER A 5 1.53 11.33 7.70
C SER A 5 0.20 11.86 8.22
N ARG A 6 -0.92 11.24 7.81
CA ARG A 6 -2.27 11.56 8.30
C ARG A 6 -2.63 10.77 9.56
N LEU A 7 -1.78 9.85 10.01
CA LEU A 7 -2.04 8.99 11.16
C LEU A 7 -1.31 9.48 12.42
N ALA A 8 -2.02 9.40 13.54
CA ALA A 8 -1.47 9.54 14.88
C ALA A 8 -2.03 8.44 15.79
N LEU A 9 -1.21 7.97 16.73
CA LEU A 9 -1.64 7.07 17.79
C LEU A 9 -2.38 7.87 18.87
N LEU A 10 -3.48 7.34 19.39
CA LEU A 10 -4.26 7.93 20.48
C LEU A 10 -4.11 7.08 21.74
N GLY A 11 -3.64 7.69 22.81
CA GLY A 11 -3.46 7.06 24.11
C GLY A 11 -2.19 7.55 24.80
N PRO A 12 -1.93 7.12 26.05
CA PRO A 12 -0.63 7.32 26.67
C PRO A 12 0.44 6.58 25.86
N GLU A 13 1.64 7.18 25.72
CA GLU A 13 2.78 6.45 25.16
C GLU A 13 3.05 5.21 26.03
N SER A 14 3.12 4.05 25.39
CA SER A 14 3.51 2.83 26.08
C SER A 14 5.01 2.90 26.43
N ALA A 15 5.35 2.47 27.65
CA ALA A 15 6.73 2.38 28.10
C ALA A 15 7.30 0.96 27.97
N GLU A 16 6.59 0.06 27.29
CA GLU A 16 7.03 -1.32 27.12
C GLU A 16 8.19 -1.38 26.09
N PRO A 17 9.29 -2.11 26.37
CA PRO A 17 10.45 -2.23 25.48
C PRO A 17 10.10 -2.67 24.05
N GLU A 18 9.06 -3.49 23.90
CA GLU A 18 8.57 -4.00 22.62
C GLU A 18 8.01 -2.89 21.72
N ASP A 19 7.39 -1.86 22.30
CA ASP A 19 6.81 -0.75 21.56
C ASP A 19 7.91 0.18 21.04
N PHE A 20 8.92 0.49 21.86
CA PHE A 20 10.12 1.20 21.40
C PHE A 20 10.83 0.47 20.27
N LEU A 21 10.93 -0.87 20.35
CA LEU A 21 11.50 -1.67 19.27
C LEU A 21 10.64 -1.55 18.01
N GLY A 22 9.32 -1.74 18.12
CA GLY A 22 8.37 -1.65 17.00
C GLY A 22 8.42 -0.30 16.29
N GLU A 23 8.37 0.81 17.04
CA GLU A 23 8.46 2.17 16.52
C GLU A 23 9.82 2.45 15.87
N SER A 24 10.91 1.91 16.44
CA SER A 24 12.25 2.07 15.88
C SER A 24 12.46 1.33 14.56
N LEU A 25 11.62 0.33 14.22
CA LEU A 25 11.79 -0.45 12.98
C LEU A 25 11.68 0.44 11.73
N ALA A 26 10.80 1.45 11.74
CA ALA A 26 10.67 2.38 10.61
C ALA A 26 11.92 3.27 10.45
N VAL A 27 12.63 3.56 11.55
CA VAL A 27 13.90 4.31 11.54
C VAL A 27 15.08 3.41 11.13
N ILE A 28 15.09 2.16 11.60
CA ILE A 28 16.15 1.17 11.35
C ILE A 28 16.07 0.63 9.92
N PHE A 29 14.85 0.44 9.40
CA PHE A 29 14.57 -0.08 8.06
C PHE A 29 13.75 0.92 7.24
N PRO A 30 14.33 2.07 6.85
CA PRO A 30 13.60 3.13 6.16
C PRO A 30 13.06 2.72 4.78
N ASP A 31 13.65 1.68 4.18
CA ASP A 31 13.20 1.13 2.89
C ASP A 31 12.03 0.14 3.02
N ASP A 32 11.62 -0.19 4.25
CA ASP A 32 10.60 -1.20 4.55
C ASP A 32 9.30 -0.53 5.01
N VAL A 33 8.45 -0.22 4.03
CA VAL A 33 7.20 0.52 4.29
C VAL A 33 6.23 -0.31 5.14
N MET A 34 5.76 0.30 6.23
CA MET A 34 4.64 -0.24 7.01
C MET A 34 3.36 -0.21 6.18
N VAL A 35 2.74 -1.38 6.03
CA VAL A 35 1.56 -1.58 5.16
C VAL A 35 0.23 -1.59 5.92
N GLN A 36 0.30 -1.84 7.22
CA GLN A 36 -0.82 -1.93 8.15
C GLN A 36 -0.46 -1.15 9.42
N HIS A 37 -1.46 -0.58 10.07
CA HIS A 37 -1.28 0.35 11.18
C HIS A 37 -2.16 -0.03 12.35
N GLY A 38 -1.63 0.29 13.54
CA GLY A 38 -2.32 0.16 14.80
C GLY A 38 -1.99 -1.12 15.56
N ASP A 39 -2.40 -1.12 16.82
CA ASP A 39 -2.18 -2.17 17.79
C ASP A 39 -3.45 -2.38 18.64
N PRO A 40 -3.50 -3.42 19.49
CA PRO A 40 -4.68 -3.74 20.30
C PRO A 40 -5.03 -2.69 21.37
N ASP A 41 -4.04 -1.90 21.81
CA ASP A 41 -4.12 -1.08 23.02
C ASP A 41 -4.44 0.39 22.70
N HIS A 42 -4.14 0.83 21.48
CA HIS A 42 -4.31 2.22 21.06
C HIS A 42 -5.30 2.39 19.91
N ALA A 43 -6.08 3.46 19.98
CA ALA A 43 -6.88 3.91 18.85
C ALA A 43 -5.99 4.72 17.87
N LEU A 44 -6.44 4.86 16.62
CA LEU A 44 -5.79 5.73 15.64
C LEU A 44 -6.62 7.00 15.42
N ALA A 45 -5.96 8.14 15.22
CA ALA A 45 -6.57 9.31 14.63
C ALA A 45 -6.11 9.45 13.19
N TRP A 46 -7.06 9.53 12.26
CA TRP A 46 -6.80 9.93 10.88
C TRP A 46 -7.18 11.40 10.68
N THR A 47 -6.21 12.22 10.30
CA THR A 47 -6.38 13.67 10.11
C THR A 47 -6.34 14.01 8.63
N SER A 48 -7.41 14.63 8.16
CA SER A 48 -7.47 15.24 6.84
C SER A 48 -7.26 16.76 6.95
N PRO A 49 -6.55 17.39 5.99
CA PRO A 49 -6.48 18.84 5.88
C PRO A 49 -7.81 19.48 5.42
N HIS A 50 -8.78 18.66 5.00
CA HIS A 50 -10.06 19.10 4.44
C HIS A 50 -11.27 18.73 5.31
N LEU A 51 -11.10 17.90 6.34
CA LEU A 51 -12.13 17.65 7.35
C LEU A 51 -11.91 18.56 8.57
N PRO A 52 -12.99 19.02 9.24
CA PRO A 52 -12.87 19.93 10.38
C PRO A 52 -12.23 19.30 11.62
N ARG A 53 -12.26 17.97 11.74
CA ARG A 53 -11.76 17.22 12.89
C ARG A 53 -11.16 15.87 12.44
N PRO A 54 -10.19 15.31 13.19
CA PRO A 54 -9.72 13.96 12.97
C PRO A 54 -10.83 12.91 13.13
N LEU A 55 -10.73 11.82 12.38
CA LEU A 55 -11.56 10.64 12.56
C LEU A 55 -10.86 9.66 13.50
N HIS A 56 -11.54 9.20 14.54
CA HIS A 56 -10.98 8.30 15.56
C HIS A 56 -11.37 6.85 15.28
N LEU A 57 -10.39 6.01 15.02
CA LEU A 57 -10.58 4.61 14.66
C LEU A 57 -10.18 3.75 15.86
N ALA A 58 -11.19 3.17 16.52
CA ALA A 58 -10.96 2.12 17.48
C ALA A 58 -10.48 0.86 16.76
N LEU A 59 -9.49 0.21 17.37
CA LEU A 59 -8.97 -1.08 16.98
C LEU A 59 -9.32 -2.06 18.08
N THR A 60 -9.46 -3.33 17.73
CA THR A 60 -9.77 -4.37 18.71
C THR A 60 -9.17 -5.66 18.24
N GLU A 61 -8.22 -6.19 19.01
CA GLU A 61 -7.66 -7.51 18.75
C GLU A 61 -8.73 -8.56 19.05
N PRO A 62 -9.13 -9.38 18.06
CA PRO A 62 -10.04 -10.47 18.32
C PRO A 62 -9.40 -11.52 19.24
N PRO A 63 -10.10 -12.02 20.26
CA PRO A 63 -9.56 -13.06 21.13
C PRO A 63 -9.34 -14.37 20.32
N ASP A 64 -10.29 -14.65 19.43
CA ASP A 64 -10.30 -15.84 18.60
C ASP A 64 -9.25 -15.78 17.50
N ARG A 65 -8.52 -16.89 17.35
CA ARG A 65 -7.50 -17.03 16.30
C ARG A 65 -8.10 -16.81 14.92
N HIS A 66 -9.28 -17.38 14.65
CA HIS A 66 -9.96 -17.27 13.35
C HIS A 66 -10.15 -15.80 12.94
N ASP A 67 -10.70 -14.99 13.83
CA ASP A 67 -10.97 -13.57 13.56
C ASP A 67 -9.68 -12.75 13.44
N ARG A 68 -8.62 -13.12 14.18
CA ARG A 68 -7.28 -12.52 13.97
C ARG A 68 -6.72 -12.80 12.59
N TYR A 69 -6.98 -13.98 12.01
CA TYR A 69 -6.57 -14.31 10.65
C TYR A 69 -7.32 -13.53 9.56
N LEU A 70 -8.36 -12.78 9.91
CA LEU A 70 -9.06 -11.91 8.96
C LEU A 70 -8.39 -10.54 8.83
N PHE A 71 -7.56 -10.16 9.80
CA PHE A 71 -6.82 -8.90 9.86
C PHE A 71 -7.67 -7.62 9.78
N SER A 72 -8.98 -7.71 10.05
CA SER A 72 -9.91 -6.57 10.09
C SER A 72 -9.61 -5.57 11.22
N HIS A 73 -8.74 -5.93 12.17
CA HIS A 73 -8.35 -5.10 13.31
C HIS A 73 -7.20 -4.13 13.02
N TYR A 74 -6.68 -4.10 11.80
CA TYR A 74 -5.68 -3.13 11.35
C TYR A 74 -6.26 -2.12 10.39
N LEU A 75 -5.68 -0.92 10.36
CA LEU A 75 -5.88 0.04 9.27
C LEU A 75 -4.84 -0.19 8.19
N TRP A 76 -5.27 -0.35 6.94
CA TRP A 76 -4.38 -0.67 5.83
C TRP A 76 -4.05 0.55 4.95
N ASN A 77 -2.86 0.57 4.34
CA ASN A 77 -2.47 1.63 3.39
C ASN A 77 -3.47 1.77 2.23
N ALA A 78 -4.08 0.66 1.77
CA ALA A 78 -5.13 0.71 0.76
C ALA A 78 -6.36 1.52 1.22
N SER A 79 -6.71 1.47 2.51
CA SER A 79 -7.80 2.26 3.09
C SER A 79 -7.44 3.75 3.17
N LEU A 80 -6.19 4.08 3.53
CA LEU A 80 -5.69 5.45 3.53
C LEU A 80 -5.76 6.07 2.12
N LEU A 81 -5.29 5.32 1.12
CA LEU A 81 -5.30 5.78 -0.26
C LEU A 81 -6.73 5.99 -0.77
N LEU A 82 -7.63 5.03 -0.55
CA LEU A 82 -9.00 5.17 -1.01
C LEU A 82 -9.73 6.33 -0.30
N ALA A 83 -9.49 6.54 0.99
CA ALA A 83 -10.02 7.68 1.73
C ALA A 83 -9.56 9.02 1.12
N GLU A 84 -8.29 9.15 0.77
CA GLU A 84 -7.76 10.35 0.09
C GLU A 84 -8.37 10.53 -1.32
N LEU A 85 -8.51 9.45 -2.09
CA LEU A 85 -9.15 9.50 -3.42
C LEU A 85 -10.62 9.91 -3.33
N VAL A 86 -11.38 9.36 -2.38
CA VAL A 86 -12.79 9.71 -2.14
C VAL A 86 -12.93 11.17 -1.71
N GLU A 87 -12.09 11.62 -0.78
CA GLU A 87 -12.03 13.01 -0.34
C GLU A 87 -11.75 13.95 -1.53
N ALA A 88 -10.70 13.69 -2.29
CA ALA A 88 -10.31 14.48 -3.46
C ALA A 88 -11.43 14.54 -4.51
N GLY A 89 -11.96 13.38 -4.91
CA GLY A 89 -13.01 13.27 -5.91
C GLY A 89 -14.35 13.87 -5.48
N THR A 90 -14.65 13.87 -4.18
CA THR A 90 -15.95 14.33 -3.66
C THR A 90 -15.96 15.82 -3.31
N LEU A 91 -14.85 16.33 -2.76
CA LEU A 91 -14.71 17.72 -2.36
C LEU A 91 -14.10 18.61 -3.47
N GLY A 92 -13.56 18.01 -4.54
CA GLY A 92 -12.90 18.74 -5.61
C GLY A 92 -11.57 19.36 -5.16
N VAL A 93 -10.87 18.68 -4.26
CA VAL A 93 -9.56 19.09 -3.73
C VAL A 93 -8.44 18.25 -4.36
N PRO A 94 -7.23 18.79 -4.53
CA PRO A 94 -6.13 18.04 -5.14
C PRO A 94 -5.68 16.90 -4.21
N LEU A 95 -5.14 15.83 -4.81
CA LEU A 95 -4.38 14.82 -4.06
C LEU A 95 -3.13 15.44 -3.44
N ALA A 96 -2.62 14.85 -2.37
CA ALA A 96 -1.37 15.31 -1.78
C ALA A 96 -0.24 15.20 -2.81
N ALA A 97 0.52 16.29 -2.99
CA ALA A 97 1.67 16.31 -3.87
C ALA A 97 2.69 15.23 -3.45
N PRO A 98 3.42 14.61 -4.38
CA PRO A 98 4.41 13.59 -4.03
C PRO A 98 5.41 14.11 -2.99
N SER A 99 5.75 13.30 -1.98
CA SER A 99 6.63 13.74 -0.87
C SER A 99 8.07 14.06 -1.32
N GLY A 100 8.45 13.66 -2.54
CA GLY A 100 9.82 13.82 -3.07
C GLY A 100 10.85 12.87 -2.45
N LEU A 101 10.48 12.11 -1.43
CA LEU A 101 11.35 11.22 -0.65
C LEU A 101 11.44 9.79 -1.22
N GLY A 102 10.69 9.49 -2.29
CA GLY A 102 10.48 8.12 -2.76
C GLY A 102 10.66 7.87 -4.26
N ALA A 103 11.17 8.83 -5.05
CA ALA A 103 11.36 8.60 -6.48
C ALA A 103 12.42 7.50 -6.70
N PRO A 104 12.08 6.35 -7.31
CA PRO A 104 13.08 5.34 -7.61
C PRO A 104 14.13 5.93 -8.58
N PRO A 105 15.42 5.58 -8.42
CA PRO A 105 16.44 6.02 -9.35
C PRO A 105 16.09 5.56 -10.78
N PRO A 106 16.37 6.37 -11.82
CA PRO A 106 16.08 5.98 -13.19
C PRO A 106 16.78 4.64 -13.53
N PRO A 107 16.16 3.78 -14.35
CA PRO A 107 16.79 2.53 -14.75
C PRO A 107 18.14 2.83 -15.38
N ARG A 108 19.20 2.16 -14.90
CA ARG A 108 20.54 2.30 -15.49
C ARG A 108 20.44 1.88 -16.96
N PRO A 109 21.00 2.66 -17.91
CA PRO A 109 21.04 2.24 -19.30
C PRO A 109 21.76 0.91 -19.39
N SER A 110 21.17 -0.04 -20.11
CA SER A 110 21.77 -1.35 -20.40
C SER A 110 23.00 -1.15 -21.28
N GLY A 111 24.14 -0.86 -20.63
CA GLY A 111 25.45 -0.80 -21.26
C GLY A 111 25.94 -2.21 -21.52
N GLY A 112 26.19 -2.50 -22.79
CA GLY A 112 26.63 -3.81 -23.28
C GLY A 112 27.94 -4.29 -22.67
N SER A 113 28.10 -5.60 -22.75
CA SER A 113 29.31 -6.37 -22.47
C SER A 113 30.59 -5.70 -22.98
N GLY A 114 31.47 -5.32 -22.05
CA GLY A 114 32.84 -4.95 -22.31
C GLY A 114 33.75 -5.59 -21.27
N SER A 115 34.37 -6.71 -21.64
CA SER A 115 35.39 -7.42 -20.88
C SER A 115 36.77 -6.83 -21.14
N SER A 116 37.52 -6.50 -20.08
CA SER A 116 38.99 -6.58 -20.00
C SER A 116 39.43 -6.16 -18.59
N SER A 117 39.73 -7.13 -17.73
CA SER A 117 41.07 -7.71 -17.47
C SER A 117 41.88 -6.94 -16.43
N SER A 118 42.01 -7.60 -15.29
CA SER A 118 42.89 -7.37 -14.15
C SER A 118 44.36 -7.10 -14.49
N SER A 119 45.03 -6.32 -13.63
CA SER A 119 46.35 -6.71 -13.15
C SER A 119 46.54 -6.31 -11.68
N SER A 120 46.79 -7.34 -10.87
CA SER A 120 47.17 -7.25 -9.47
C SER A 120 48.70 -7.21 -9.40
N SER A 121 49.27 -6.44 -8.47
CA SER A 121 50.54 -6.83 -7.86
C SER A 121 50.50 -6.54 -6.37
N ALA A 122 50.79 -7.60 -5.63
CA ALA A 122 50.73 -7.71 -4.19
C ALA A 122 52.01 -7.19 -3.53
N THR A 123 51.89 -6.86 -2.24
CA THR A 123 52.78 -7.10 -1.10
C THR A 123 52.62 -5.90 -0.16
N GLY A 124 52.45 -6.03 1.16
CA GLY A 124 52.53 -7.19 2.03
C GLY A 124 52.94 -6.67 3.41
N ARG A 125 52.05 -6.92 4.38
CA ARG A 125 52.30 -7.06 5.82
C ARG A 125 52.42 -5.81 6.71
N SER A 126 51.48 -5.84 7.65
CA SER A 126 51.38 -5.18 8.95
C SER A 126 52.57 -5.42 9.89
N ALA A 127 52.84 -4.43 10.74
CA ALA A 127 52.55 -4.44 12.19
C ALA A 127 53.67 -3.75 12.98
N GLY A 128 53.30 -2.93 13.97
CA GLY A 128 54.20 -2.62 15.09
C GLY A 128 54.22 -1.17 15.59
N ARG A 129 53.19 -0.84 16.37
CA ARG A 129 53.15 0.07 17.53
C ARG A 129 54.41 0.85 17.96
N ARG A 130 54.15 2.14 18.29
CA ARG A 130 54.66 2.97 19.43
C ARG A 130 56.18 3.24 19.44
N SER A 131 56.72 4.38 19.82
CA SER A 131 56.27 5.57 20.57
C SER A 131 57.27 6.71 20.30
N ASP A 132 56.94 7.90 20.81
CA ASP A 132 57.87 8.97 21.23
C ASP A 132 58.66 9.70 20.13
N ARG A 133 59.02 10.98 20.20
CA ARG A 133 58.68 12.16 21.02
C ARG A 133 59.61 13.26 20.47
N ALA A 134 59.10 14.48 20.37
CA ALA A 134 59.82 15.77 20.46
C ALA A 134 60.75 16.29 19.33
N GLY A 135 60.65 17.61 19.17
CA GLY A 135 61.68 18.53 18.64
C GLY A 135 61.62 18.69 17.12
N GLY A 136 61.54 19.87 16.53
CA GLY A 136 61.67 21.26 16.96
C GLY A 136 61.71 22.08 15.67
N VAL A 137 60.86 23.10 15.56
CA VAL A 137 61.24 24.52 15.38
C VAL A 137 62.30 24.78 14.31
N GLY A 138 61.94 25.60 13.31
CA GLY A 138 62.90 26.20 12.40
C GLY A 138 62.25 26.89 11.22
N ASP A 139 61.93 28.17 11.42
CA ASP A 139 61.51 29.16 10.44
C ASP A 139 62.42 29.22 9.19
N ALA A 140 61.85 29.63 8.05
CA ALA A 140 62.22 30.89 7.37
C ALA A 140 61.90 30.86 5.87
N GLU A 141 61.27 31.94 5.45
CA GLU A 141 60.95 32.37 4.09
C GLU A 141 62.19 32.74 3.24
N LYS A 142 61.87 33.12 1.98
CA LYS A 142 62.68 33.80 0.94
C LYS A 142 63.49 32.85 0.05
N GLY A 143 63.62 33.10 -1.24
CA GLY A 143 63.19 34.19 -2.12
C GLY A 143 63.65 33.77 -3.53
N GLU A 144 62.85 34.07 -4.55
CA GLU A 144 63.15 35.07 -5.57
C GLU A 144 64.12 34.65 -6.70
N ALA A 145 63.60 34.82 -7.92
CA ALA A 145 64.20 35.49 -9.09
C ALA A 145 64.94 34.69 -10.18
N GLY A 146 64.66 35.13 -11.41
CA GLY A 146 65.47 34.99 -12.64
C GLY A 146 64.76 34.16 -13.73
N ASP A 147 64.04 34.71 -14.71
CA ASP A 147 64.50 35.41 -15.95
C ASP A 147 65.56 34.59 -16.71
N ASP A 148 65.59 34.35 -18.02
CA ASP A 148 64.88 34.74 -19.26
C ASP A 148 65.05 33.51 -20.22
N ASP A 149 64.33 33.27 -21.30
CA ASP A 149 64.46 33.93 -22.60
C ASP A 149 63.53 33.28 -23.66
N ALA A 150 63.24 34.09 -24.68
CA ALA A 150 62.46 33.90 -25.91
C ALA A 150 62.73 32.59 -26.70
N GLU A 151 61.88 32.09 -27.62
CA GLU A 151 61.43 32.77 -28.84
C GLU A 151 60.38 31.95 -29.63
N SER A 152 59.52 32.67 -30.38
CA SER A 152 58.80 32.29 -31.62
C SER A 152 57.62 31.29 -31.51
N GLY A 153 56.41 31.52 -32.04
CA GLY A 153 55.87 32.56 -32.91
C GLY A 153 54.55 32.07 -33.53
N ASN A 154 53.67 33.02 -33.87
CA ASN A 154 52.43 32.94 -34.66
C ASN A 154 51.15 32.35 -34.04
N GLY A 155 50.24 33.27 -33.68
CA GLY A 155 48.81 33.02 -33.52
C GLY A 155 48.00 33.49 -34.73
N VAL A 156 46.85 32.84 -34.95
CA VAL A 156 45.63 33.34 -35.63
C VAL A 156 44.46 32.41 -35.18
N PRO A 157 43.17 32.80 -35.23
CA PRO A 157 42.38 33.09 -34.04
C PRO A 157 41.15 32.18 -33.86
N LEU A 158 40.56 32.22 -32.65
CA LEU A 158 39.21 31.77 -32.37
C LEU A 158 38.18 32.60 -33.17
N PRO A 159 37.09 31.98 -33.63
CA PRO A 159 35.78 32.62 -33.47
C PRO A 159 34.68 31.67 -32.95
N GLU A 160 33.99 32.23 -31.97
CA GLU A 160 32.53 32.27 -31.78
C GLU A 160 31.71 30.97 -31.57
N THR A 161 31.13 30.94 -30.38
CA THR A 161 29.84 30.39 -29.96
C THR A 161 29.00 29.71 -31.04
N ARG A 162 28.86 28.39 -30.92
CA ARG A 162 27.80 27.63 -31.60
C ARG A 162 26.83 27.06 -30.56
N SER A 163 25.59 27.47 -30.74
CA SER A 163 24.36 27.08 -30.08
C SER A 163 24.08 25.57 -30.14
N ASP A 164 23.45 25.09 -29.07
CA ASP A 164 22.44 24.04 -28.97
C ASP A 164 22.39 22.95 -30.06
N GLU A 165 22.80 21.73 -29.70
CA GLU A 165 22.11 20.52 -30.16
C GLU A 165 22.03 19.50 -29.01
N ALA A 166 20.89 19.51 -28.31
CA ALA A 166 20.47 18.41 -27.45
C ALA A 166 20.10 17.20 -28.32
N PRO A 167 20.39 15.94 -27.90
CA PRO A 167 20.08 14.78 -28.72
C PRO A 167 18.56 14.63 -28.89
N ALA A 168 18.12 14.77 -30.14
CA ALA A 168 16.76 14.58 -30.60
C ALA A 168 16.38 13.10 -30.58
N ASN A 169 16.02 12.58 -29.41
CA ASN A 169 15.16 11.41 -29.30
C ASN A 169 14.37 11.41 -27.99
N ARG A 170 13.68 12.53 -27.70
CA ARG A 170 12.56 12.50 -26.76
C ARG A 170 11.30 12.37 -27.60
N GLN A 171 10.69 11.18 -27.58
CA GLN A 171 9.28 11.06 -27.92
C GLN A 171 8.53 12.16 -27.16
N PRO A 172 7.58 12.87 -27.79
CA PRO A 172 6.73 13.80 -27.07
C PRO A 172 6.15 13.05 -25.87
N ARG A 173 6.43 13.51 -24.65
CA ARG A 173 5.65 13.07 -23.50
C ARG A 173 4.22 13.48 -23.85
N GLU A 174 3.36 12.49 -24.02
CA GLU A 174 1.93 12.75 -24.07
C GLU A 174 1.60 13.64 -22.86
N PRO A 175 0.77 14.68 -23.03
CA PRO A 175 0.42 15.55 -21.92
C PRO A 175 -0.02 14.67 -20.76
N GLU A 176 0.66 14.80 -19.62
CA GLU A 176 0.34 14.09 -18.38
C GLU A 176 -1.14 14.39 -18.09
N GLN A 177 -2.01 13.46 -18.45
CA GLN A 177 -3.44 13.64 -18.34
C GLN A 177 -3.73 13.67 -16.84
N GLU A 178 -3.97 14.88 -16.32
CA GLU A 178 -4.24 15.13 -14.91
C GLU A 178 -5.25 14.09 -14.43
N ALA A 179 -4.87 13.30 -13.43
CA ALA A 179 -5.64 12.13 -13.05
C ALA A 179 -7.05 12.58 -12.65
N ASP A 180 -8.06 12.18 -13.44
CA ASP A 180 -9.45 12.51 -13.14
C ASP A 180 -9.90 11.79 -11.87
N VAL A 181 -9.70 12.47 -10.73
CA VAL A 181 -10.11 11.99 -9.40
C VAL A 181 -11.62 12.09 -9.19
N SER A 182 -12.35 12.79 -10.06
CA SER A 182 -13.80 12.92 -9.94
C SER A 182 -14.53 11.57 -10.05
N ILE A 183 -13.88 10.58 -10.68
CA ILE A 183 -14.36 9.19 -10.72
C ILE A 183 -14.54 8.59 -9.33
N PHE A 184 -13.84 9.11 -8.31
CA PHE A 184 -13.92 8.71 -6.90
C PHE A 184 -14.98 9.50 -6.10
N SER A 185 -15.76 10.35 -6.76
CA SER A 185 -16.82 11.10 -6.07
C SER A 185 -17.91 10.17 -5.54
N VAL A 186 -18.28 10.38 -4.29
CA VAL A 186 -19.44 9.75 -3.64
C VAL A 186 -20.62 10.71 -3.46
N ARG A 187 -20.52 11.96 -3.93
CA ARG A 187 -21.55 12.98 -3.67
C ARG A 187 -22.93 12.53 -4.16
N GLY A 188 -23.88 12.45 -3.22
CA GLY A 188 -25.24 12.00 -3.50
C GLY A 188 -25.36 10.54 -3.94
N LYS A 189 -24.33 9.71 -3.73
CA LYS A 189 -24.29 8.29 -4.14
C LYS A 189 -24.55 7.35 -2.97
N ARG A 190 -25.14 6.20 -3.25
CA ARG A 190 -25.17 5.08 -2.30
C ARG A 190 -23.88 4.28 -2.39
N VAL A 191 -23.31 4.01 -1.22
CA VAL A 191 -21.97 3.46 -1.08
C VAL A 191 -22.00 2.17 -0.27
N LEU A 192 -21.25 1.16 -0.71
CA LEU A 192 -20.98 -0.06 0.03
C LEU A 192 -19.48 -0.27 0.17
N GLU A 193 -19.00 -0.65 1.36
CA GLU A 193 -17.65 -1.16 1.56
C GLU A 193 -17.68 -2.64 1.97
N LEU A 194 -16.91 -3.47 1.26
CA LEU A 194 -16.73 -4.91 1.49
C LEU A 194 -15.36 -5.16 2.15
N GLY A 195 -15.35 -5.76 3.33
CA GLY A 195 -14.12 -6.00 4.09
C GLY A 195 -13.52 -4.69 4.61
N ALA A 196 -14.33 -3.92 5.34
CA ALA A 196 -14.01 -2.53 5.66
C ALA A 196 -12.94 -2.37 6.77
N GLY A 197 -12.68 -3.39 7.57
CA GLY A 197 -11.80 -3.32 8.73
C GLY A 197 -12.21 -2.19 9.68
N THR A 198 -11.43 -1.10 9.67
CA THR A 198 -11.70 0.09 10.50
C THR A 198 -12.74 1.05 9.90
N ALA A 199 -13.17 0.82 8.66
CA ALA A 199 -14.18 1.58 7.91
C ALA A 199 -13.77 2.99 7.45
N LEU A 200 -12.48 3.33 7.43
CA LEU A 200 -12.04 4.70 7.11
C LEU A 200 -12.63 5.25 5.79
N PRO A 201 -12.59 4.55 4.64
CA PRO A 201 -13.20 5.04 3.40
C PRO A 201 -14.71 5.30 3.53
N SER A 202 -15.45 4.40 4.19
CA SER A 202 -16.88 4.57 4.48
C SER A 202 -17.18 5.78 5.36
N LEU A 203 -16.35 6.05 6.37
CA LEU A 203 -16.49 7.21 7.25
C LEU A 203 -16.29 8.51 6.49
N VAL A 204 -15.24 8.58 5.65
CA VAL A 204 -15.03 9.73 4.76
C VAL A 204 -16.21 9.91 3.81
N ALA A 205 -16.72 8.83 3.22
CA ALA A 205 -17.87 8.90 2.32
C ALA A 205 -19.13 9.47 3.01
N SER A 206 -19.39 9.05 4.26
CA SER A 206 -20.53 9.53 5.05
C SER A 206 -20.46 11.05 5.28
N VAL A 207 -19.31 11.55 5.71
CA VAL A 207 -19.15 12.97 6.07
C VAL A 207 -18.93 13.87 4.85
N ALA A 208 -18.48 13.33 3.72
CA ALA A 208 -18.24 14.07 2.47
C ALA A 208 -19.49 14.22 1.58
N GLY A 209 -20.62 13.62 1.96
CA GLY A 209 -21.92 13.84 1.31
C GLY A 209 -22.41 12.71 0.42
N ALA A 210 -22.07 11.45 0.75
CA ALA A 210 -22.82 10.31 0.23
C ALA A 210 -24.32 10.40 0.56
N ALA A 211 -25.18 9.76 -0.23
CA ALA A 211 -26.61 9.67 0.07
C ALA A 211 -26.92 8.65 1.18
N GLY A 212 -26.06 7.64 1.32
CA GLY A 212 -26.15 6.60 2.34
C GLY A 212 -25.01 5.61 2.19
N VAL A 213 -24.51 5.10 3.31
CA VAL A 213 -23.37 4.17 3.33
C VAL A 213 -23.80 2.88 4.01
N ALA A 214 -23.42 1.74 3.44
CA ALA A 214 -23.40 0.46 4.12
C ALA A 214 -21.94 0.02 4.27
N VAL A 215 -21.55 -0.37 5.48
CA VAL A 215 -20.22 -0.87 5.78
C VAL A 215 -20.32 -2.32 6.22
N THR A 216 -19.49 -3.17 5.61
CA THR A 216 -19.54 -4.62 5.85
C THR A 216 -18.18 -5.24 6.06
N ASP A 217 -18.15 -6.25 6.92
CA ASP A 217 -17.00 -7.12 7.16
C ASP A 217 -17.49 -8.53 7.52
N TYR A 218 -16.58 -9.46 7.79
CA TYR A 218 -16.93 -10.83 8.18
C TYR A 218 -17.92 -10.82 9.36
N PRO A 219 -18.94 -11.73 9.39
CA PRO A 219 -19.99 -11.74 10.40
C PRO A 219 -19.51 -12.27 11.77
N SER A 220 -18.38 -11.75 12.26
CA SER A 220 -17.92 -11.92 13.63
C SER A 220 -18.49 -10.79 14.52
N PRO A 221 -19.06 -11.11 15.69
CA PRO A 221 -19.58 -10.10 16.61
C PRO A 221 -18.55 -9.02 16.98
N ILE A 222 -17.29 -9.39 17.24
CA ILE A 222 -16.28 -8.43 17.69
C ILE A 222 -15.84 -7.49 16.57
N ILE A 223 -15.76 -8.00 15.35
CA ILE A 223 -15.46 -7.18 14.16
C ILE A 223 -16.62 -6.20 13.94
N VAL A 224 -17.85 -6.70 13.84
CA VAL A 224 -19.04 -5.88 13.61
C VAL A 224 -19.26 -4.83 14.71
N GLU A 225 -19.03 -5.17 15.98
CA GLU A 225 -19.12 -4.24 17.10
C GLU A 225 -18.05 -3.13 17.02
N THR A 226 -16.84 -3.47 16.59
CA THR A 226 -15.76 -2.49 16.37
C THR A 226 -16.09 -1.54 15.24
N LEU A 227 -16.60 -2.05 14.11
CA LEU A 227 -17.12 -1.22 13.03
C LEU A 227 -18.23 -0.28 13.53
N ALA A 228 -19.18 -0.78 14.33
CA ALA A 228 -20.27 0.02 14.88
C ALA A 228 -19.78 1.15 15.78
N ARG A 229 -18.76 0.90 16.62
CA ARG A 229 -18.12 1.96 17.43
C ARG A 229 -17.45 3.03 16.56
N ASN A 230 -16.73 2.62 15.51
CA ASN A 230 -16.09 3.56 14.59
C ASN A 230 -17.12 4.41 13.85
N VAL A 231 -18.21 3.80 13.39
CA VAL A 231 -19.33 4.54 12.77
C VAL A 231 -19.95 5.53 13.74
N ALA A 232 -20.30 5.11 14.96
CA ALA A 232 -20.93 5.96 15.95
C ALA A 232 -20.05 7.17 16.35
N ALA A 233 -18.73 6.99 16.43
CA ALA A 233 -17.81 8.05 16.78
C ALA A 233 -17.60 9.08 15.64
N ASN A 234 -17.73 8.65 14.38
CA ASN A 234 -17.22 9.44 13.24
C ASN A 234 -18.26 9.89 12.23
N ALA A 235 -19.34 9.13 12.02
CA ALA A 235 -20.39 9.44 11.04
C ALA A 235 -21.36 10.50 11.60
N VAL A 236 -20.81 11.66 11.99
CA VAL A 236 -21.53 12.76 12.64
C VAL A 236 -21.31 14.06 11.89
N ALA A 237 -22.32 14.93 11.89
CA ALA A 237 -22.29 16.20 11.15
C ALA A 237 -21.08 17.07 11.51
N ALA A 238 -20.61 17.04 12.77
CA ALA A 238 -19.45 17.81 13.20
C ALA A 238 -18.10 17.33 12.63
N ASN A 239 -18.05 16.18 11.94
CA ASN A 239 -16.89 15.73 11.15
C ASN A 239 -17.03 16.07 9.65
N SER A 240 -18.15 16.67 9.25
CA SER A 240 -18.41 17.02 7.85
C SER A 240 -17.84 18.39 7.50
N PRO A 241 -17.16 18.52 6.34
CA PRO A 241 -16.73 19.81 5.82
C PRO A 241 -17.83 20.53 5.02
N LEU A 242 -19.02 19.93 4.91
CA LEU A 242 -20.12 20.49 4.12
C LEU A 242 -20.76 21.71 4.81
N SER A 243 -21.47 22.50 4.02
CA SER A 243 -22.26 23.65 4.50
C SER A 243 -23.70 23.55 3.95
N PRO A 244 -24.70 23.24 4.79
CA PRO A 244 -24.58 22.95 6.23
C PRO A 244 -23.86 21.61 6.50
N PRO A 245 -23.20 21.45 7.68
CA PRO A 245 -22.54 20.20 8.03
C PRO A 245 -23.53 19.04 8.09
N ALA A 246 -23.20 17.93 7.42
CA ALA A 246 -24.06 16.77 7.35
C ALA A 246 -23.25 15.48 7.20
N ALA A 247 -23.65 14.44 7.91
CA ALA A 247 -23.19 13.09 7.69
C ALA A 247 -24.40 12.25 7.29
N CYS A 248 -24.27 11.42 6.25
CA CYS A 248 -25.36 10.52 5.88
C CYS A 248 -25.46 9.34 6.86
N PRO A 249 -26.62 8.69 6.97
CA PRO A 249 -26.76 7.44 7.72
C PRO A 249 -25.76 6.38 7.23
N VAL A 250 -25.22 5.63 8.18
CA VAL A 250 -24.31 4.52 7.93
C VAL A 250 -24.89 3.27 8.57
N GLU A 251 -25.12 2.24 7.77
CA GLU A 251 -25.56 0.93 8.25
C GLU A 251 -24.37 -0.02 8.37
N VAL A 252 -24.29 -0.76 9.48
CA VAL A 252 -23.24 -1.76 9.72
C VAL A 252 -23.84 -3.16 9.62
N HIS A 253 -23.23 -4.02 8.81
CA HIS A 253 -23.70 -5.40 8.64
C HIS A 253 -22.53 -6.39 8.60
N GLY A 254 -22.73 -7.57 9.20
CA GLY A 254 -21.88 -8.72 8.91
C GLY A 254 -22.22 -9.31 7.54
N HIS A 255 -21.23 -9.48 6.68
CA HIS A 255 -21.38 -10.08 5.35
C HIS A 255 -20.15 -10.91 4.99
N GLU A 256 -20.37 -12.21 4.79
CA GLU A 256 -19.37 -13.10 4.21
C GLU A 256 -19.40 -12.97 2.68
N TRP A 257 -18.23 -12.80 2.06
CA TRP A 257 -18.14 -12.66 0.61
C TRP A 257 -18.72 -13.90 -0.09
N GLY A 258 -19.48 -13.68 -1.17
CA GLY A 258 -20.16 -14.74 -1.90
C GLY A 258 -21.45 -15.26 -1.25
N ASP A 259 -21.81 -14.86 -0.02
CA ASP A 259 -23.14 -15.11 0.52
C ASP A 259 -24.16 -14.09 0.00
N LEU A 260 -24.77 -14.45 -1.14
CA LEU A 260 -25.76 -13.62 -1.81
C LEU A 260 -27.19 -13.87 -1.31
N SER A 261 -27.34 -14.74 -0.30
CA SER A 261 -28.63 -15.20 0.22
C SER A 261 -29.03 -14.57 1.56
N SER A 262 -28.07 -13.98 2.28
CA SER A 262 -28.35 -13.25 3.52
C SER A 262 -29.44 -12.18 3.34
N PRO A 263 -30.19 -11.83 4.40
CA PRO A 263 -31.18 -10.75 4.34
C PRO A 263 -30.58 -9.41 3.86
N PHE A 264 -29.34 -9.11 4.24
CA PHE A 264 -28.62 -7.94 3.75
C PHE A 264 -28.36 -8.00 2.24
N ALA A 265 -27.82 -9.13 1.75
CA ALA A 265 -27.52 -9.33 0.34
C ALA A 265 -28.77 -9.32 -0.54
N ALA A 266 -29.84 -10.00 -0.11
CA ALA A 266 -31.09 -10.08 -0.85
C ALA A 266 -31.75 -8.71 -1.01
N ARG A 267 -31.77 -7.87 0.03
CA ARG A 267 -32.37 -6.52 -0.02
C ARG A 267 -31.58 -5.52 -0.84
N ASN A 268 -30.27 -5.70 -0.99
CA ASN A 268 -29.37 -4.71 -1.57
C ASN A 268 -28.76 -5.13 -2.93
N ARG A 269 -29.36 -6.09 -3.63
CA ARG A 269 -28.93 -6.47 -4.98
C ARG A 269 -29.02 -5.26 -5.92
N GLY A 270 -27.89 -4.88 -6.54
CA GLY A 270 -27.81 -3.75 -7.46
C GLY A 270 -28.18 -2.40 -6.86
N ALA A 271 -27.93 -2.20 -5.56
CA ALA A 271 -28.43 -1.05 -4.81
C ALA A 271 -27.41 0.08 -4.61
N PHE A 272 -26.13 -0.14 -4.94
CA PHE A 272 -25.04 0.79 -4.63
C PHE A 272 -24.36 1.33 -5.87
N ASP A 273 -24.28 2.66 -5.99
CA ASP A 273 -23.56 3.33 -7.07
C ASP A 273 -22.05 3.14 -6.97
N ARG A 274 -21.55 2.97 -5.74
CA ARG A 274 -20.15 2.75 -5.39
C ARG A 274 -20.00 1.51 -4.53
N VAL A 275 -19.17 0.58 -4.97
CA VAL A 275 -18.75 -0.58 -4.15
C VAL A 275 -17.24 -0.50 -3.95
N MET A 276 -16.79 -0.52 -2.70
CA MET A 276 -15.38 -0.36 -2.34
C MET A 276 -14.84 -1.61 -1.70
N SER A 277 -13.55 -1.88 -1.91
CA SER A 277 -12.81 -2.91 -1.18
C SER A 277 -11.33 -2.51 -1.09
N CYS A 278 -10.80 -2.55 0.14
CA CYS A 278 -9.42 -2.18 0.44
C CYS A 278 -8.67 -3.38 1.01
N ASP A 279 -7.54 -3.74 0.40
CA ASP A 279 -6.64 -4.80 0.85
C ASP A 279 -7.29 -6.18 1.07
N CYS A 280 -8.29 -6.52 0.24
CA CYS A 280 -9.02 -7.79 0.32
C CYS A 280 -8.49 -8.90 -0.62
N LEU A 281 -7.38 -8.67 -1.32
CA LEU A 281 -6.88 -9.58 -2.37
C LEU A 281 -5.84 -10.60 -1.87
N TRP A 282 -5.51 -10.62 -0.58
CA TRP A 282 -4.51 -11.53 0.00
C TRP A 282 -4.98 -13.00 0.11
N MET A 283 -6.27 -13.29 -0.10
CA MET A 283 -6.86 -14.64 -0.10
C MET A 283 -7.29 -15.07 -1.52
N PRO A 284 -6.40 -15.69 -2.33
CA PRO A 284 -6.75 -16.13 -3.69
C PRO A 284 -8.00 -16.99 -3.79
N TRP A 285 -8.21 -17.88 -2.80
CA TRP A 285 -9.38 -18.76 -2.75
C TRP A 285 -10.71 -18.01 -2.50
N GLN A 286 -10.68 -16.74 -2.10
CA GLN A 286 -11.86 -15.90 -1.91
C GLN A 286 -12.13 -14.94 -3.08
N HIS A 287 -11.25 -14.87 -4.09
CA HIS A 287 -11.40 -13.89 -5.18
C HIS A 287 -12.71 -14.05 -5.94
N ALA A 288 -13.12 -15.29 -6.25
CA ALA A 288 -14.40 -15.55 -6.92
C ALA A 288 -15.59 -15.10 -6.04
N ASN A 289 -15.50 -15.29 -4.72
CA ASN A 289 -16.54 -14.86 -3.78
C ASN A 289 -16.63 -13.33 -3.71
N LEU A 290 -15.48 -12.65 -3.61
CA LEU A 290 -15.41 -11.20 -3.61
C LEU A 290 -15.92 -10.60 -4.93
N ARG A 291 -15.49 -11.13 -6.09
CA ARG A 291 -16.02 -10.71 -7.41
C ARG A 291 -17.54 -10.84 -7.48
N ARG A 292 -18.08 -11.98 -7.06
CA ARG A 292 -19.53 -12.21 -7.00
C ARG A 292 -20.24 -11.19 -6.11
N SER A 293 -19.72 -10.90 -4.91
CA SER A 293 -20.27 -9.85 -4.04
C SER A 293 -20.22 -8.47 -4.72
N VAL A 294 -19.10 -8.07 -5.31
CA VAL A 294 -18.99 -6.79 -6.02
C VAL A 294 -20.04 -6.69 -7.14
N GLY A 295 -20.12 -7.71 -8.00
CA GLY A 295 -21.11 -7.76 -9.08
C GLY A 295 -22.56 -7.81 -8.61
N TRP A 296 -22.83 -8.42 -7.46
CA TRP A 296 -24.17 -8.52 -6.88
C TRP A 296 -24.69 -7.18 -6.35
N PHE A 297 -23.84 -6.44 -5.64
CA PHE A 297 -24.24 -5.19 -4.98
C PHE A 297 -24.18 -3.96 -5.87
N LEU A 298 -23.29 -3.95 -6.88
CA LEU A 298 -23.09 -2.80 -7.74
C LEU A 298 -24.35 -2.49 -8.56
N ALA A 299 -24.80 -1.24 -8.56
CA ALA A 299 -25.98 -0.81 -9.31
C ALA A 299 -25.84 -1.08 -10.82
N PRO A 300 -26.96 -1.31 -11.54
CA PRO A 300 -26.93 -1.29 -12.99
C PRO A 300 -26.66 0.14 -13.48
N GLY A 301 -26.14 0.25 -14.70
CA GLY A 301 -26.01 1.53 -15.40
C GLY A 301 -24.56 2.00 -15.58
N PRO A 302 -24.37 3.00 -16.46
CA PRO A 302 -23.06 3.42 -16.94
C PRO A 302 -22.26 4.25 -15.93
N GLU A 303 -22.87 4.67 -14.82
CA GLU A 303 -22.26 5.51 -13.78
C GLU A 303 -21.81 4.73 -12.53
N ALA A 304 -22.24 3.47 -12.38
CA ALA A 304 -21.90 2.65 -11.23
C ALA A 304 -20.45 2.16 -11.33
N ARG A 305 -19.68 2.30 -10.25
CA ARG A 305 -18.26 1.90 -10.20
C ARG A 305 -17.96 1.08 -8.97
N ALA A 306 -17.10 0.08 -9.13
CA ALA A 306 -16.44 -0.54 -8.00
C ALA A 306 -14.97 -0.12 -7.95
N TRP A 307 -14.49 0.22 -6.76
CA TRP A 307 -13.10 0.61 -6.52
C TRP A 307 -12.43 -0.47 -5.67
N VAL A 308 -11.36 -1.04 -6.21
CA VAL A 308 -10.55 -2.05 -5.52
C VAL A 308 -9.14 -1.48 -5.38
N VAL A 309 -8.71 -1.28 -4.13
CA VAL A 309 -7.36 -0.84 -3.80
C VAL A 309 -6.66 -1.94 -3.01
N ALA A 310 -5.47 -2.36 -3.41
CA ALA A 310 -4.75 -3.42 -2.70
C ALA A 310 -3.23 -3.25 -2.78
N GLY A 311 -2.52 -3.64 -1.73
CA GLY A 311 -1.08 -3.74 -1.70
C GLY A 311 -0.59 -5.13 -2.10
N PHE A 312 0.66 -5.18 -2.52
CA PHE A 312 1.33 -6.43 -2.90
C PHE A 312 2.01 -7.07 -1.69
N HIS A 313 1.23 -7.55 -0.72
CA HIS A 313 1.76 -8.05 0.54
C HIS A 313 2.43 -9.41 0.36
N THR A 314 3.76 -9.43 0.27
CA THR A 314 4.55 -10.67 0.28
C THR A 314 4.76 -11.16 1.73
N GLY A 315 4.04 -12.19 2.16
CA GLY A 315 4.53 -13.15 3.16
C GLY A 315 4.84 -12.69 4.60
N ARG A 316 4.66 -11.43 5.01
CA ARG A 316 4.94 -11.00 6.40
C ARG A 316 3.78 -11.09 7.38
N VAL A 317 2.60 -11.46 6.89
CA VAL A 317 1.42 -11.78 7.71
C VAL A 317 1.69 -12.94 8.70
N GLN A 318 2.77 -13.71 8.52
CA GLN A 318 3.20 -14.75 9.46
C GLN A 318 4.24 -14.31 10.51
N ILE A 319 4.90 -13.14 10.40
CA ILE A 319 5.90 -12.73 11.39
C ILE A 319 5.24 -12.27 12.70
N THR A 320 4.04 -11.69 12.65
CA THR A 320 3.27 -11.41 13.88
C THR A 320 3.02 -12.72 14.66
N ALA A 321 2.74 -13.83 13.97
CA ALA A 321 2.60 -15.15 14.60
C ALA A 321 3.93 -15.73 15.16
N VAL A 322 5.09 -15.24 14.72
CA VAL A 322 6.40 -15.62 15.26
C VAL A 322 6.81 -14.73 16.44
N LEU A 323 6.48 -13.44 16.42
CA LEU A 323 6.72 -12.52 17.53
C LEU A 323 5.78 -12.76 18.72
N PHE A 324 4.51 -13.12 18.47
CA PHE A 324 3.60 -13.64 19.50
C PHE A 324 4.10 -14.93 20.17
N LYS A 325 5.01 -15.66 19.51
CA LYS A 325 5.67 -16.83 20.07
C LYS A 325 6.79 -16.47 21.04
N GLN A 326 7.32 -15.24 20.97
CA GLN A 326 8.43 -14.76 21.81
C GLN A 326 7.95 -13.99 23.05
N SER A 327 6.73 -13.43 23.04
CA SER A 327 6.15 -12.71 24.19
C SER A 327 5.61 -13.62 25.30
N GLY A 328 5.89 -14.93 25.27
CA GLY A 328 5.56 -15.87 26.35
C GLY A 328 4.07 -16.15 26.57
N ARG A 329 3.15 -15.60 25.76
CA ARG A 329 1.71 -15.87 25.83
C ARG A 329 1.28 -17.12 25.04
N TYR A 330 2.16 -18.11 24.92
CA TYR A 330 1.93 -19.36 24.17
C TYR A 330 1.88 -20.55 25.14
N ASP A 331 0.69 -21.15 25.29
CA ASP A 331 0.53 -22.44 25.96
C ASP A 331 0.89 -23.57 24.99
N ASP A 332 2.03 -24.22 25.25
CA ASP A 332 2.58 -25.33 24.46
C ASP A 332 1.70 -26.60 24.45
N THR A 333 0.64 -26.64 25.26
CA THR A 333 -0.26 -27.81 25.34
C THR A 333 -1.33 -27.85 24.24
N LEU A 334 -1.58 -26.75 23.53
CA LEU A 334 -2.59 -26.69 22.45
C LEU A 334 -1.96 -26.97 21.07
N LYS A 335 -1.50 -28.20 20.86
CA LYS A 335 -1.25 -28.75 19.51
C LYS A 335 -2.58 -29.11 18.84
N HIS A 336 -3.41 -28.12 18.51
CA HIS A 336 -4.54 -28.35 17.62
C HIS A 336 -4.15 -28.04 16.17
N PRO A 337 -4.31 -28.99 15.23
CA PRO A 337 -4.24 -28.67 13.81
C PRO A 337 -5.31 -27.61 13.48
N LEU A 338 -5.08 -26.83 12.42
CA LEU A 338 -6.09 -25.91 11.87
C LEU A 338 -7.47 -26.60 11.84
N PRO A 339 -8.57 -25.90 12.20
CA PRO A 339 -9.89 -26.48 12.12
C PRO A 339 -10.17 -26.95 10.68
N PRO A 340 -10.93 -28.05 10.50
CA PRO A 340 -11.25 -28.57 9.18
C PRO A 340 -12.00 -27.51 8.35
N PHE A 341 -11.71 -27.51 7.05
CA PHE A 341 -12.40 -26.67 6.06
C PHE A 341 -13.93 -26.81 6.17
N PRO A 342 -14.70 -25.75 5.84
CA PRO A 342 -16.14 -25.86 5.74
C PRO A 342 -16.54 -26.97 4.74
N PRO A 343 -17.59 -27.74 5.03
CA PRO A 343 -18.00 -28.85 4.18
C PRO A 343 -18.34 -28.36 2.76
N GLY A 344 -17.66 -28.93 1.76
CA GLY A 344 -17.88 -28.64 0.34
C GLY A 344 -16.71 -27.95 -0.39
N HIS A 345 -15.61 -27.63 0.28
CA HIS A 345 -14.42 -27.05 -0.36
C HIS A 345 -13.20 -27.95 -0.14
N SER A 346 -12.68 -28.54 -1.23
CA SER A 346 -11.39 -29.24 -1.21
C SER A 346 -10.33 -28.34 -1.87
N PRO A 347 -9.12 -28.21 -1.30
CA PRO A 347 -8.03 -27.55 -1.99
C PRO A 347 -7.66 -28.33 -3.28
N PRO A 348 -7.13 -27.67 -4.33
CA PRO A 348 -6.64 -28.36 -5.51
C PRO A 348 -5.58 -29.39 -5.10
N LYS A 349 -5.69 -30.62 -5.63
CA LYS A 349 -4.76 -31.71 -5.32
C LYS A 349 -3.36 -31.34 -5.84
N LEU A 350 -2.45 -30.99 -4.93
CA LEU A 350 -1.03 -30.86 -5.26
C LEU A 350 -0.49 -32.23 -5.70
N ARG A 351 0.01 -32.29 -6.94
CA ARG A 351 0.61 -33.48 -7.52
C ARG A 351 1.95 -33.75 -6.81
N LYS A 352 2.05 -34.86 -6.08
CA LYS A 352 3.28 -35.28 -5.39
C LYS A 352 4.36 -35.59 -6.42
N THR A 353 5.45 -34.82 -6.43
CA THR A 353 6.74 -35.28 -6.95
C THR A 353 7.59 -35.76 -5.78
N THR A 354 7.96 -37.04 -5.80
CA THR A 354 9.00 -37.67 -4.97
C THR A 354 10.33 -36.95 -5.25
N ASN A 355 11.25 -36.68 -4.33
CA ASN A 355 11.85 -37.53 -3.31
C ASN A 355 12.69 -36.66 -2.34
N SER A 356 13.04 -37.22 -1.18
CA SER A 356 13.91 -36.68 -0.11
C SER A 356 13.25 -35.79 0.94
N GLY A 357 13.23 -36.32 2.17
CA GLY A 357 12.58 -35.76 3.34
C GLY A 357 13.26 -34.51 3.87
N LEU A 358 12.58 -33.39 3.71
CA LEU A 358 12.41 -32.36 4.72
C LEU A 358 11.13 -31.64 4.32
N VAL A 359 10.05 -31.76 5.11
CA VAL A 359 8.83 -30.97 4.86
C VAL A 359 9.16 -29.53 5.24
N ARG A 360 9.76 -28.78 4.32
CA ARG A 360 9.74 -27.32 4.37
C ARG A 360 8.27 -26.93 4.21
N ARG A 361 7.66 -26.45 5.30
CA ARG A 361 6.40 -25.70 5.20
C ARG A 361 6.65 -24.59 4.18
N PRO A 362 5.79 -24.38 3.17
CA PRO A 362 6.05 -23.35 2.19
C PRO A 362 5.95 -22.02 2.93
N PHE A 363 7.10 -21.37 3.13
CA PHE A 363 7.13 -19.93 3.12
C PHE A 363 6.37 -19.51 1.86
N ALA A 364 5.33 -18.68 2.01
CA ALA A 364 4.61 -18.16 0.85
C ALA A 364 5.65 -17.55 -0.10
N ASP A 365 5.74 -18.10 -1.31
CA ASP A 365 6.63 -17.61 -2.35
C ASP A 365 6.32 -16.11 -2.56
N PRO A 366 7.31 -15.20 -2.51
CA PRO A 366 7.12 -13.79 -2.83
C PRO A 366 6.48 -13.54 -4.21
N ALA A 367 6.54 -14.50 -5.14
CA ALA A 367 5.82 -14.44 -6.42
C ALA A 367 4.29 -14.68 -6.29
N CYS A 368 3.81 -15.17 -5.13
CA CYS A 368 2.42 -15.55 -4.90
C CYS A 368 1.49 -14.34 -4.65
N SER A 369 1.98 -13.24 -4.07
CA SER A 369 1.12 -12.07 -3.79
C SER A 369 0.85 -11.24 -5.04
N SER A 370 1.83 -11.07 -5.93
CA SER A 370 1.63 -10.41 -7.22
C SER A 370 0.73 -11.21 -8.15
N SER A 371 0.88 -12.54 -8.17
CA SER A 371 -0.04 -13.42 -8.91
C SER A 371 -1.46 -13.36 -8.35
N ALA A 372 -1.63 -13.38 -7.02
CA ALA A 372 -2.94 -13.21 -6.40
C ALA A 372 -3.65 -11.93 -6.86
N VAL A 373 -3.01 -10.76 -6.74
CA VAL A 373 -3.61 -9.49 -7.15
C VAL A 373 -3.97 -9.52 -8.64
N ARG A 374 -3.10 -10.05 -9.50
CA ARG A 374 -3.35 -10.17 -10.95
C ARG A 374 -4.51 -11.10 -11.27
N ASP A 375 -4.60 -12.24 -10.60
CA ASP A 375 -5.64 -13.26 -10.80
C ASP A 375 -7.04 -12.73 -10.49
N PHE A 376 -7.16 -11.82 -9.51
CA PHE A 376 -8.43 -11.15 -9.24
C PHE A 376 -8.92 -10.34 -10.44
N PHE A 377 -8.03 -9.61 -11.11
CA PHE A 377 -8.34 -8.75 -12.26
C PHE A 377 -8.35 -9.47 -13.62
N ASN A 378 -8.25 -10.80 -13.64
CA ASN A 378 -8.40 -11.57 -14.87
C ASN A 378 -9.74 -11.24 -15.55
N ALA A 379 -9.67 -10.82 -16.82
CA ALA A 379 -10.84 -10.30 -17.54
C ALA A 379 -11.94 -11.36 -17.75
N GLU A 380 -11.58 -12.61 -18.03
CA GLU A 380 -12.54 -13.69 -18.20
C GLU A 380 -13.25 -14.00 -16.88
N ALA A 381 -12.50 -14.02 -15.79
CA ALA A 381 -13.03 -14.31 -14.47
C ALA A 381 -13.89 -13.16 -13.91
N LEU A 382 -13.51 -11.89 -14.13
CA LEU A 382 -14.37 -10.73 -13.82
C LEU A 382 -15.69 -10.76 -14.59
N ARG A 383 -15.65 -11.13 -15.87
CA ARG A 383 -16.87 -11.28 -16.68
C ARG A 383 -17.73 -12.46 -16.20
N ALA A 384 -17.12 -13.61 -15.98
CA ALA A 384 -17.82 -14.84 -15.59
C ALA A 384 -18.43 -14.75 -14.18
N ASP A 385 -17.68 -14.25 -13.20
CA ASP A 385 -18.12 -14.23 -11.81
C ASP A 385 -19.07 -13.06 -11.52
N ALA A 386 -18.91 -11.92 -12.20
CA ALA A 386 -19.53 -10.66 -11.78
C ALA A 386 -20.16 -9.82 -12.90
N GLY A 387 -19.95 -10.16 -14.18
CA GLY A 387 -20.35 -9.30 -15.30
C GLY A 387 -19.62 -7.95 -15.30
N LEU A 388 -18.37 -7.93 -14.84
CA LEU A 388 -17.55 -6.73 -14.70
C LEU A 388 -16.37 -6.74 -15.68
N GLU A 389 -15.84 -5.55 -15.94
CA GLU A 389 -14.56 -5.34 -16.61
C GLU A 389 -13.78 -4.20 -15.95
N VAL A 390 -12.46 -4.23 -16.11
CA VAL A 390 -11.59 -3.14 -15.66
C VAL A 390 -11.77 -1.95 -16.59
N GLU A 391 -12.20 -0.81 -16.04
CA GLU A 391 -12.23 0.46 -16.77
C GLU A 391 -10.88 1.16 -16.73
N ARG A 392 -10.23 1.15 -15.55
CA ARG A 392 -8.92 1.75 -15.34
C ARG A 392 -8.17 0.98 -14.25
N ILE A 393 -6.87 0.77 -14.43
CA ILE A 393 -5.99 0.16 -13.42
C ILE A 393 -4.59 0.77 -13.49
N TRP A 394 -4.04 1.14 -12.34
CA TRP A 394 -2.70 1.71 -12.20
C TRP A 394 -2.16 1.42 -10.81
N GLU A 395 -0.93 1.83 -10.53
CA GLU A 395 -0.32 1.69 -9.22
C GLU A 395 0.07 3.07 -8.68
N ARG A 396 -0.14 3.26 -7.37
CA ARG A 396 0.27 4.46 -6.63
C ARG A 396 0.94 4.04 -5.34
N ASP A 397 2.09 4.62 -5.03
CA ASP A 397 2.81 4.32 -3.79
C ASP A 397 2.36 5.22 -2.62
N CYS A 398 2.84 4.91 -1.42
CA CYS A 398 2.51 5.67 -0.20
C CYS A 398 3.02 7.12 -0.22
N ASP A 399 3.94 7.47 -1.12
CA ASP A 399 4.49 8.81 -1.29
C ASP A 399 3.78 9.61 -2.38
N GLY A 400 2.80 9.02 -3.06
CA GLY A 400 2.01 9.66 -4.11
C GLY A 400 2.59 9.53 -5.52
N VAL A 401 3.62 8.70 -5.71
CA VAL A 401 4.18 8.39 -7.03
C VAL A 401 3.26 7.41 -7.75
N GLU A 402 2.96 7.66 -9.02
CA GLU A 402 2.13 6.77 -9.85
C GLU A 402 2.95 6.07 -10.94
N ARG A 403 2.53 4.85 -11.29
CA ARG A 403 3.01 4.13 -12.48
C ARG A 403 1.87 3.35 -13.14
N GLY A 404 2.06 3.04 -14.43
CA GLY A 404 1.13 2.18 -15.16
C GLY A 404 1.10 0.77 -14.59
N TRP A 405 -0.06 0.12 -14.66
CA TRP A 405 -0.23 -1.28 -14.27
C TRP A 405 0.52 -2.21 -15.22
N VAL A 406 1.31 -3.14 -14.66
CA VAL A 406 2.07 -4.12 -15.46
C VAL A 406 1.64 -5.54 -15.11
N TRP A 407 1.00 -6.21 -16.08
CA TRP A 407 0.54 -7.60 -15.96
C TRP A 407 1.68 -8.60 -15.78
N ASP A 408 2.83 -8.34 -16.43
CA ASP A 408 4.04 -9.17 -16.38
C ASP A 408 5.25 -8.35 -15.93
N GLY A 409 5.15 -7.73 -14.75
CA GLY A 409 6.32 -7.18 -14.08
C GLY A 409 7.18 -8.35 -13.59
N GLY A 410 8.41 -8.46 -14.12
CA GLY A 410 9.40 -9.46 -13.71
C GLY A 410 9.74 -9.41 -12.21
N PRO A 411 10.80 -10.09 -11.75
CA PRO A 411 11.14 -10.10 -10.33
C PRO A 411 11.50 -8.69 -9.84
N GLU A 412 10.57 -8.05 -9.11
CA GLU A 412 10.80 -6.80 -8.37
C GLU A 412 11.27 -7.12 -6.94
N ASP A 413 12.11 -6.27 -6.35
CA ASP A 413 12.48 -6.42 -4.94
C ASP A 413 11.25 -6.30 -4.02
N VAL A 414 11.21 -7.12 -2.97
CA VAL A 414 10.05 -7.19 -2.06
C VAL A 414 9.80 -5.87 -1.33
N SER A 415 10.85 -5.19 -0.89
CA SER A 415 10.72 -3.94 -0.15
C SER A 415 10.19 -2.84 -1.06
N VAL A 416 10.65 -2.80 -2.31
CA VAL A 416 10.12 -1.89 -3.34
C VAL A 416 8.65 -2.21 -3.64
N ARG A 417 8.30 -3.49 -3.79
CA ARG A 417 6.95 -3.91 -4.16
C ARG A 417 5.88 -3.57 -3.12
N LYS A 418 6.19 -3.72 -1.83
CA LYS A 418 5.25 -3.41 -0.73
C LYS A 418 4.82 -1.94 -0.66
N ARG A 419 5.61 -1.04 -1.28
CA ARG A 419 5.28 0.38 -1.36
C ARG A 419 4.09 0.67 -2.26
N TRP A 420 3.90 -0.17 -3.29
CA TRP A 420 2.91 0.06 -4.33
C TRP A 420 1.54 -0.49 -3.93
N LEU A 421 0.52 0.31 -4.20
CA LEU A 421 -0.88 -0.08 -4.13
C LEU A 421 -1.44 -0.09 -5.54
N VAL A 422 -2.07 -1.18 -5.95
CA VAL A 422 -2.93 -1.18 -7.13
C VAL A 422 -4.19 -0.39 -6.85
N VAL A 423 -4.59 0.45 -7.80
CA VAL A 423 -5.88 1.13 -7.81
C VAL A 423 -6.61 0.69 -9.07
N ALA A 424 -7.74 0.02 -8.89
CA ALA A 424 -8.57 -0.46 -10.00
C ALA A 424 -9.98 0.11 -9.89
N VAL A 425 -10.46 0.65 -11.01
CA VAL A 425 -11.84 1.04 -11.23
C VAL A 425 -12.50 0.00 -12.14
N LEU A 426 -13.52 -0.66 -11.62
CA LEU A 426 -14.31 -1.65 -12.32
C LEU A 426 -15.69 -1.07 -12.67
N ARG A 427 -16.22 -1.51 -13.81
CA ARG A 427 -17.59 -1.22 -14.24
C ARG A 427 -18.25 -2.47 -14.78
N ARG A 428 -19.58 -2.42 -14.92
CA ARG A 428 -20.31 -3.46 -15.65
C ARG A 428 -19.87 -3.48 -17.11
N VAL A 429 -19.82 -4.68 -17.69
CA VAL A 429 -19.65 -4.86 -19.14
C VAL A 429 -20.81 -4.16 -19.84
N ARG A 430 -20.51 -3.45 -20.93
CA ARG A 430 -21.55 -2.88 -21.80
C ARG A 430 -22.03 -3.97 -22.75
N ASP A 431 -23.35 -4.09 -22.88
CA ASP A 431 -23.97 -4.97 -23.88
C ASP A 431 -23.69 -4.48 -25.32
#